data_AF-A0A1H3MY36-F1
#
_entry.id   AF-A0A1H3MY36-F1
#
_cell.length_a   1.000
_cell.length_b   1.000
_cell.length_c   1.000
_cell.angle_alpha   90.00
_cell.angle_beta   90.00
_cell.angle_gamma   90.00
#
_symmetry.space_group_name_H-M   'P 1'
#
loop_
_entity.id
_entity.type
_entity.pdbx_description
1 polymer ?
#
loop_
_entity_poly.entity_id
_entity_poly.type
_entity_poly.pdbx_seq_one_letter_code
_entity_poly.pdbx_strand_id
1 'polypeptide(L)' 'MSSIEKKIGHQLKLVRLSKGLTQEQLAELSDLHRTYIGSVERGERNITVKNLYKILLAMECPLGDFFRSF' A
#
# COMPACT_ATOMS: atom_id res chain seq x y z
N MET A 1 -21.21 1.40 -3.02
CA MET A 1 -20.27 2.19 -2.18
C MET A 1 -18.94 1.46 -2.12
N SER A 2 -17.81 2.15 -2.30
CA SER A 2 -16.48 1.52 -2.18
C SER A 2 -16.06 1.47 -0.71
N SER A 3 -15.63 0.31 -0.21
CA SER A 3 -15.20 0.14 1.18
C SER A 3 -13.88 0.89 1.45
N ILE A 4 -13.56 1.12 2.72
CA ILE A 4 -12.34 1.84 3.11
C ILE A 4 -11.07 1.10 2.64
N GLU A 5 -11.10 -0.23 2.67
CA GLU A 5 -10.01 -1.10 2.20
C GLU A 5 -9.74 -0.89 0.71
N LYS A 6 -10.78 -0.75 -0.11
CA LYS A 6 -10.64 -0.46 -1.54
C LYS A 6 -10.04 0.92 -1.79
N LYS A 7 -10.42 1.94 -1.02
CA LYS A 7 -9.84 3.29 -1.14
C LYS A 7 -8.35 3.30 -0.77
N ILE A 8 -8.00 2.71 0.37
CA ILE A 8 -6.60 2.59 0.83
C ILE A 8 -5.78 1.76 -0.16
N GLY A 9 -6.29 0.60 -0.58
CA GLY A 9 -5.62 -0.28 -1.54
C GLY A 9 -5.36 0.40 -2.89
N HIS A 10 -6.35 1.14 -3.40
CA HIS A 10 -6.18 1.91 -4.63
C HIS A 10 -5.12 2.99 -4.49
N GLN A 11 -5.13 3.75 -3.39
CA GLN A 11 -4.14 4.79 -3.15
C GLN A 11 -2.72 4.21 -3.01
N LEU A 12 -2.57 3.09 -2.29
CA LEU A 12 -1.29 2.36 -2.21
C LEU A 12 -0.78 1.97 -3.59
N LYS A 13 -1.65 1.46 -4.46
CA LYS A 13 -1.29 1.14 -5.85
C LYS A 13 -0.80 2.36 -6.61
N LEU A 14 -1.48 3.51 -6.48
CA LEU A 14 -1.08 4.75 -7.15
C LEU A 14 0.29 5.24 -6.68
N VAL A 15 0.53 5.26 -5.36
CA VAL A 15 1.82 5.64 -4.77
C VAL A 15 2.93 4.67 -5.20
N ARG A 16 2.66 3.35 -5.20
CA ARG A 16 3.64 2.37 -5.68
C ARG A 16 4.03 2.62 -7.13
N LEU A 17 3.04 2.87 -7.99
CA LEU A 17 3.27 3.12 -9.41
C LEU A 17 4.02 4.44 -9.65
N SER A 18 3.74 5.49 -8.87
CA SER A 18 4.49 6.75 -8.99
C SER A 18 5.96 6.63 -8.57
N LYS A 19 6.27 5.64 -7.72
CA LYS A 19 7.64 5.26 -7.33
C LYS A 19 8.31 4.30 -8.33
N GLY A 20 7.62 3.88 -9.40
CA GLY A 20 8.16 2.96 -10.40
C GLY A 20 8.35 1.53 -9.90
N LEU A 21 7.72 1.15 -8.79
CA LEU A 21 7.91 -0.14 -8.15
C LEU A 21 6.91 -1.19 -8.67
N THR A 22 7.36 -2.41 -8.87
CA THR A 22 6.49 -3.59 -9.03
C THR A 22 5.98 -4.06 -7.66
N GLN A 23 4.94 -4.90 -7.65
CA GLN A 23 4.47 -5.51 -6.40
C GLN A 23 5.54 -6.41 -5.74
N GLU A 24 6.38 -7.07 -6.53
CA GLU A 24 7.46 -7.93 -6.04
C GLU A 24 8.55 -7.07 -5.36
N GLN A 25 8.97 -5.97 -5.99
CA GLN A 25 9.92 -5.02 -5.39
C GLN A 25 9.38 -4.39 -4.11
N LEU A 26 8.11 -3.98 -4.07
CA LEU A 26 7.53 -3.44 -2.84
C LEU A 26 7.46 -4.50 -1.72
N ALA A 27 7.13 -5.74 -2.07
CA ALA A 27 7.13 -6.85 -1.13
C ALA A 27 8.51 -7.07 -0.51
N GLU A 28 9.56 -7.10 -1.34
CA GLU A 28 10.95 -7.20 -0.88
C GLU A 28 11.35 -6.04 0.04
N LEU A 29 11.08 -4.79 -0.38
CA LEU A 29 11.42 -3.58 0.39
C LEU A 29 10.66 -3.47 1.72
N SER A 30 9.44 -4.01 1.79
CA SER A 30 8.59 -3.94 2.99
C SER A 30 8.68 -5.16 3.89
N ASP A 31 9.47 -6.17 3.51
CA ASP A 31 9.54 -7.47 4.19
C ASP A 31 8.14 -8.10 4.34
N LEU A 32 7.43 -8.17 3.21
CA LEU A 32 6.09 -8.73 3.08
C LEU A 32 6.00 -9.63 1.86
N HIS A 33 5.04 -10.54 1.83
CA HIS A 33 4.85 -11.42 0.68
C HIS A 33 4.17 -10.68 -0.48
N ARG A 34 4.60 -10.88 -1.74
CA ARG A 34 3.97 -10.23 -2.92
C ARG A 34 2.46 -10.40 -2.98
N THR A 35 1.96 -11.61 -2.69
CA THR A 35 0.51 -11.88 -2.72
C THR A 35 -0.24 -11.06 -1.68
N TYR A 36 0.39 -10.76 -0.54
CA TYR A 36 -0.18 -9.86 0.47
C TYR A 36 -0.30 -8.44 -0.08
N ILE A 37 0.77 -7.88 -0.66
CA ILE A 37 0.75 -6.57 -1.32
C ILE A 37 -0.37 -6.50 -2.36
N GLY A 38 -0.45 -7.49 -3.25
CA GLY A 38 -1.49 -7.53 -4.27
C GLY A 38 -2.91 -7.58 -3.69
N SER A 39 -3.13 -8.37 -2.63
CA SER A 39 -4.44 -8.46 -1.97
C SER A 39 -4.84 -7.16 -1.25
N VAL A 40 -3.86 -6.44 -0.69
CA VAL A 40 -4.07 -5.11 -0.09
C VAL A 40 -4.46 -4.10 -1.16
N GLU A 41 -3.74 -4.06 -2.30
CA GLU A 41 -4.04 -3.12 -3.38
C GLU A 41 -5.42 -3.32 -4.01
N ARG A 42 -5.93 -4.56 -4.01
CA ARG A 42 -7.30 -4.87 -4.46
C ARG A 42 -8.37 -4.62 -3.39
N GLY A 43 -7.99 -4.26 -2.16
CA GLY A 43 -8.90 -4.06 -1.04
C GLY A 43 -9.51 -5.37 -0.52
N GLU A 44 -8.86 -6.51 -0.74
CA GLU A 44 -9.31 -7.84 -0.28
C GLU A 44 -8.89 -8.12 1.17
N ARG A 45 -8.01 -7.28 1.74
CA ARG A 45 -7.50 -7.41 3.10
C ARG A 45 -7.82 -6.17 3.92
N ASN A 46 -8.23 -6.39 5.16
CA ASN A 46 -8.17 -5.37 6.21
C ASN A 46 -6.71 -5.27 6.69
N ILE A 47 -5.96 -4.31 6.14
CA ILE A 47 -4.55 -4.10 6.48
C ILE A 47 -4.43 -3.53 7.89
N THR A 48 -3.49 -4.06 8.68
CA THR A 48 -3.17 -3.48 9.99
C THR A 48 -2.39 -2.18 9.82
N VAL A 49 -2.54 -1.24 10.76
CA VAL A 49 -1.77 0.01 10.76
C VAL A 49 -0.26 -0.24 10.70
N LYS A 50 0.23 -1.30 11.36
CA LYS A 50 1.64 -1.69 11.34
C LYS A 50 2.13 -2.07 9.95
N ASN A 51 1.36 -2.86 9.20
CA ASN A 51 1.72 -3.24 7.84
C ASN A 51 1.56 -2.09 6.85
N LEU A 52 0.54 -1.24 7.05
CA LEU A 52 0.41 0.00 6.27
C LEU A 52 1.65 0.87 6.45
N TYR A 53 2.08 1.08 7.70
CA TYR A 53 3.29 1.85 7.99
C TYR A 53 4.54 1.24 7.35
N LYS A 54 4.74 -0.08 7.43
CA LYS A 54 5.85 -0.77 6.75
C LYS A 54 5.85 -0.52 5.23
N ILE A 55 4.69 -0.65 4.59
CA ILE A 55 4.54 -0.42 3.15
C ILE A 55 4.84 1.03 2.77
N LEU A 56 4.30 1.99 3.52
CA LEU A 56 4.53 3.41 3.29
C LEU A 56 5.99 3.80 3.48
N LEU A 57 6.64 3.24 4.51
CA LEU A 57 8.07 3.42 4.77
C LEU A 57 8.91 2.88 3.60
N ALA A 58 8.60 1.69 3.08
CA ALA A 58 9.28 1.09 1.94
C ALA A 58 9.14 1.90 0.64
N MET A 59 8.09 2.71 0.52
CA MET A 59 7.87 3.62 -0.61
C MET A 59 8.40 5.04 -0.35
N GLU A 60 9.03 5.29 0.80
CA GLU A 60 9.40 6.64 1.26
C GLU A 60 8.23 7.62 1.16
N CYS A 61 7.06 7.18 1.65
CA CYS A 61 5.82 7.94 1.64
C CYS A 61 5.41 8.26 3.08
N PRO A 62 5.48 9.53 3.52
CA PRO A 62 5.02 9.91 4.85
C PRO A 62 3.53 9.62 5.05
N LEU A 63 3.15 9.10 6.22
CA LEU A 63 1.76 8.80 6.60
C LEU A 63 0.82 10.00 6.36
N GLY A 64 1.26 11.21 6.72
CA GLY A 64 0.47 12.42 6.53
C GLY A 64 0.20 12.72 5.05
N ASP A 65 1.20 12.50 4.18
CA ASP A 65 1.06 12.76 2.75
C ASP A 65 0.17 11.70 2.08
N PHE A 66 0.26 10.44 2.53
CA PHE A 66 -0.62 9.38 2.05
C PHE A 66 -2.11 9.70 2.27
N PHE A 67 -2.46 10.25 3.44
CA PHE A 67 -3.84 10.58 3.80
C PHE A 67 -4.28 11.99 3.41
N ARG A 68 -3.37 12.89 2.98
CA ARG A 68 -3.74 14.23 2.50
C ARG A 68 -4.59 14.19 1.22
N SER A 69 -4.46 13.15 0.42
CA SER A 69 -5.23 12.96 -0.82
C SER A 69 -6.49 12.09 -0.64
N PHE A 70 -6.93 11.90 0.61
CA PHE A 70 -8.06 11.04 0.96
C PHE A 70 -9.39 11.80 1.00
#